data_AF-A0A484ARU8-F1
#
_entry.id   AF-A0A484ARU8-F1
#
_cell.length_a   1.000
_cell.length_b   1.000
_cell.length_c   1.000
_cell.angle_alpha   90.00
_cell.angle_beta   90.00
_cell.angle_gamma   90.00
#
_symmetry.space_group_name_H-M   'P 1'
#
loop_
_entity.id
_entity.type
_entity.pdbx_description
1 polymer ?
#
loop_
_entity_poly.entity_id
_entity_poly.type
_entity_poly.pdbx_seq_one_letter_code
_entity_poly.pdbx_strand_id
1 'polypeptide(L)'
;MIAIHLPSPVVAQRYRMEMLYDGPHSDEAAIAIRNCDPESPLIMYISKMVPSSDMGRFYAFGRVFACKVVTGEKCCIMGPNYVPGNVMKFTVSPVVRVAVEPKNPADLPKLVIGLKRLAKSDPMMQCIIEESGEHIIACAGELHLEICIKDLEEDHACYLNEIKDSIIAGFQWATQEGVLAEENMRVIQTLAMPTEEQDPVELMLKKTGCIELHYKVQECIAETGDWRMCQDKVKEFKACMQKYVDEQSKKYSNVK
;
A
#
# COMPACT_ATOMS: atom_id res chain seq x y z
N MET A 1 38.06 -5.39 7.22
CA MET A 1 37.46 -4.21 7.89
C MET A 1 35.95 -4.35 8.03
N ILE A 2 35.20 -4.59 6.95
CA ILE A 2 33.72 -4.72 6.96
C ILE A 2 33.21 -5.85 7.89
N ALA A 3 33.68 -7.08 7.73
CA ALA A 3 33.23 -8.22 8.54
C ALA A 3 33.58 -8.12 10.05
N ILE A 4 34.50 -7.22 10.42
CA ILE A 4 34.97 -7.03 11.79
C ILE A 4 34.16 -5.92 12.48
N HIS A 5 33.74 -4.89 11.75
CA HIS A 5 33.12 -3.68 12.31
C HIS A 5 31.62 -3.59 12.04
N LEU A 6 31.11 -4.20 10.95
CA LEU A 6 29.69 -4.23 10.68
C LEU A 6 29.06 -5.49 11.26
N PRO A 7 28.02 -5.35 12.12
CA PRO A 7 27.33 -6.48 12.68
C PRO A 7 26.56 -7.24 11.60
N SER A 8 26.44 -8.56 11.80
CA SER A 8 25.59 -9.39 10.94
C SER A 8 24.12 -8.99 11.08
N PRO A 9 23.26 -9.26 10.09
CA PRO A 9 21.83 -9.03 10.14
C PRO A 9 21.16 -9.52 11.43
N VAL A 10 21.53 -10.71 11.90
CA VAL A 10 20.99 -11.34 13.12
C VAL A 10 21.29 -10.52 14.37
N VAL A 11 22.47 -9.88 14.43
CA VAL A 11 22.84 -9.00 15.54
C VAL A 11 22.24 -7.60 15.35
N ALA A 12 22.29 -7.08 14.12
CA ALA A 12 21.83 -5.75 13.76
C ALA A 12 20.32 -5.55 13.94
N GLN A 13 19.52 -6.54 13.55
CA GLN A 13 18.06 -6.44 13.61
C GLN A 13 17.53 -6.40 15.05
N ARG A 14 18.23 -6.97 16.02
CA ARG A 14 17.77 -6.98 17.43
C ARG A 14 17.56 -5.61 18.02
N TYR A 15 18.44 -4.66 17.72
CA TYR A 15 18.35 -3.27 18.18
C TYR A 15 17.75 -2.34 17.12
N ARG A 16 17.78 -2.73 15.84
CA ARG A 16 17.14 -1.94 14.77
C ARG A 16 15.63 -2.16 14.68
N MET A 17 15.11 -3.28 15.18
CA MET A 17 13.68 -3.59 15.09
C MET A 17 12.81 -2.43 15.63
N GLU A 18 13.23 -1.79 16.72
CA GLU A 18 12.52 -0.64 17.31
C GLU A 18 12.40 0.57 16.38
N MET A 19 13.38 0.79 15.51
CA MET A 19 13.36 1.89 14.52
C MET A 19 12.76 1.46 13.18
N LEU A 20 12.79 0.16 12.90
CA LEU A 20 12.29 -0.40 11.65
C LEU A 20 10.77 -0.56 11.74
N TYR A 21 10.24 -1.08 12.85
CA TYR A 21 8.84 -1.44 12.97
C TYR A 21 8.01 -0.43 13.77
N ASP A 22 6.96 0.10 13.15
CA ASP A 22 6.06 1.09 13.78
C ASP A 22 4.99 0.49 14.69
N GLY A 23 4.66 -0.80 14.52
CA GLY A 23 3.60 -1.44 15.29
C GLY A 23 4.08 -1.91 16.68
N PRO A 24 3.20 -2.58 17.44
CA PRO A 24 3.53 -2.99 18.80
C PRO A 24 4.67 -4.01 18.81
N HIS A 25 5.71 -3.77 19.60
CA HIS A 25 6.89 -4.65 19.67
C HIS A 25 6.60 -6.08 20.18
N SER A 26 5.41 -6.32 20.73
CA SER A 26 4.92 -7.65 21.13
C SER A 26 4.33 -8.46 19.98
N ASP A 27 4.15 -7.84 18.81
CA ASP A 27 3.57 -8.48 17.63
C ASP A 27 4.47 -9.60 17.09
N GLU A 28 3.86 -10.62 16.50
CA GLU A 28 4.56 -11.77 15.91
C GLU A 28 5.59 -11.30 14.88
N ALA A 29 5.22 -10.30 14.09
CA ALA A 29 6.05 -9.77 13.04
C ALA A 29 7.20 -8.88 13.57
N ALA A 30 7.01 -8.21 14.71
CA ALA A 30 8.11 -7.53 15.42
C ALA A 30 9.14 -8.53 15.93
N ILE A 31 8.67 -9.62 16.52
CA ILE A 31 9.50 -10.70 17.06
C ILE A 31 10.26 -11.39 15.92
N ALA A 32 9.59 -11.63 14.79
CA ALA A 32 10.18 -12.19 13.58
C ALA A 32 11.33 -11.32 13.03
N ILE A 33 11.12 -10.00 12.90
CA ILE A 33 12.17 -9.06 12.48
C ILE A 33 13.33 -9.08 13.47
N ARG A 34 13.03 -9.06 14.78
CA ARG A 34 14.05 -9.02 15.83
C ARG A 34 14.97 -10.25 15.79
N ASN A 35 14.38 -11.41 15.50
CA ASN A 35 15.08 -12.69 15.53
C ASN A 35 15.68 -13.11 14.18
N CYS A 36 15.38 -12.40 13.08
CA CYS A 36 15.78 -12.78 11.72
C CYS A 36 15.29 -14.19 11.35
N ASP A 37 14.05 -14.53 11.74
CA ASP A 37 13.53 -15.89 11.63
C ASP A 37 13.20 -16.24 10.16
N PRO A 38 13.74 -17.33 9.58
CA PRO A 38 13.42 -17.76 8.22
C PRO A 38 12.06 -18.48 8.08
N GLU A 39 11.39 -18.87 9.16
CA GLU A 39 10.12 -19.63 9.14
C GLU A 39 8.89 -18.77 9.48
N SER A 40 9.11 -17.52 9.89
CA SER A 40 8.04 -16.57 10.18
C SER A 40 7.32 -16.08 8.91
N PRO A 41 6.23 -15.30 9.04
CA PRO A 41 5.65 -14.58 7.91
C PRO A 41 6.70 -13.75 7.15
N LEU A 42 6.52 -13.65 5.83
CA LEU A 42 7.39 -12.85 4.97
C LEU A 42 7.37 -11.39 5.41
N ILE A 43 8.53 -10.79 5.65
CA ILE A 43 8.64 -9.36 5.93
C ILE A 43 9.76 -8.82 5.06
N MET A 44 9.40 -8.00 4.07
CA MET A 44 10.33 -7.41 3.13
C MET A 44 10.07 -5.90 3.02
N TYR A 45 11.14 -5.11 3.06
CA TYR A 45 11.08 -3.69 2.78
C TYR A 45 11.53 -3.42 1.36
N ILE A 46 10.67 -2.82 0.55
CA ILE A 46 11.00 -2.37 -0.79
C ILE A 46 11.59 -0.97 -0.67
N SER A 47 12.86 -0.81 -1.03
CA SER A 47 13.57 0.47 -0.94
C SER A 47 13.46 1.28 -2.22
N LYS A 48 13.45 0.62 -3.39
CA LYS A 48 13.39 1.30 -4.69
C LYS A 48 12.77 0.41 -5.75
N MET A 49 12.03 1.01 -6.68
CA MET A 49 11.59 0.34 -7.89
C MET A 49 12.60 0.61 -9.00
N VAL A 50 13.19 -0.45 -9.55
CA VAL A 50 14.17 -0.37 -10.63
C VAL A 50 13.47 -0.64 -11.96
N PRO A 51 13.48 0.29 -12.92
CA PRO A 51 12.87 0.04 -14.23
C PRO A 51 13.64 -1.07 -14.97
N SER A 52 12.91 -1.94 -15.66
CA SER A 52 13.50 -2.89 -16.61
C SER A 52 13.69 -2.23 -17.98
N SER A 53 14.55 -2.81 -18.83
CA SER A 53 14.67 -2.44 -20.24
C SER A 53 13.36 -2.61 -21.01
N ASP A 54 12.50 -3.50 -20.55
CA ASP A 54 11.19 -3.73 -21.13
C ASP A 54 10.22 -2.66 -20.61
N MET A 55 9.73 -1.81 -21.52
CA MET A 55 8.78 -0.74 -21.19
C MET A 55 7.54 -1.31 -20.46
N GLY A 56 7.39 -0.95 -19.18
CA GLY A 56 6.23 -1.27 -18.36
C GLY A 56 6.46 -2.24 -17.20
N ARG A 57 7.67 -2.81 -17.05
CA ARG A 57 8.01 -3.67 -15.91
C ARG A 57 8.97 -2.98 -14.95
N PHE A 58 8.69 -3.10 -13.64
CA PHE A 58 9.55 -2.62 -12.58
C PHE A 58 9.92 -3.77 -11.65
N TYR A 59 11.18 -3.82 -11.26
CA TYR A 59 11.67 -4.72 -10.22
C TYR A 59 11.66 -3.99 -8.88
N ALA A 60 10.97 -4.56 -7.90
CA ALA A 60 11.05 -4.10 -6.53
C ALA A 60 12.40 -4.53 -5.93
N PHE A 61 13.27 -3.57 -5.64
CA PHE A 61 14.52 -3.80 -4.92
C PHE A 61 14.29 -3.56 -3.44
N GLY A 62 14.69 -4.54 -2.61
CA GLY A 62 14.41 -4.48 -1.20
C GLY A 62 15.19 -5.50 -0.38
N ARG A 63 15.01 -5.43 0.94
CA ARG A 63 15.62 -6.32 1.90
C ARG A 63 14.56 -7.17 2.59
N VAL A 64 14.82 -8.46 2.66
CA VAL A 64 14.05 -9.40 3.48
C VAL A 64 14.56 -9.31 4.92
N PHE A 65 13.65 -9.08 5.86
CA PHE A 65 13.91 -9.02 7.29
C PHE A 65 13.57 -10.33 7.98
N ALA A 66 12.52 -11.01 7.54
CA ALA A 66 12.08 -12.29 8.06
C ALA A 66 11.44 -13.13 6.93
N CYS A 67 11.47 -14.46 7.07
CA CYS A 67 11.13 -15.48 6.07
C CYS A 67 12.12 -15.66 4.91
N LYS A 68 11.83 -16.64 4.06
CA LYS A 68 12.48 -16.92 2.77
C LYS A 68 11.48 -16.69 1.63
N VAL A 69 11.79 -15.75 0.73
CA VAL A 69 10.96 -15.47 -0.45
C VAL A 69 11.12 -16.58 -1.49
N VAL A 70 10.01 -17.12 -1.98
CA VAL A 70 9.99 -18.10 -3.08
C VAL A 70 9.22 -17.57 -4.29
N THR A 71 9.65 -17.92 -5.49
CA THR A 71 8.94 -17.53 -6.72
C THR A 71 7.54 -18.17 -6.77
N GLY A 72 6.53 -17.36 -7.11
CA GLY A 72 5.14 -17.81 -7.20
C GLY A 72 4.37 -17.74 -5.87
N GLU A 73 5.01 -17.28 -4.80
CA GLU A 73 4.37 -17.01 -3.52
C GLU A 73 3.44 -15.78 -3.63
N LYS A 74 2.25 -15.88 -3.03
CA LYS A 74 1.31 -14.76 -2.96
C LYS A 74 1.71 -13.87 -1.79
N CYS A 75 2.16 -12.65 -2.10
CA CYS A 75 2.51 -11.64 -1.10
C CYS A 75 1.52 -10.46 -1.15
N CYS A 76 1.27 -9.86 0.01
CA CYS A 76 0.52 -8.61 0.12
C CYS A 76 1.50 -7.44 0.08
N ILE A 77 1.27 -6.48 -0.81
CA ILE A 77 2.09 -5.27 -0.92
C ILE A 77 1.38 -4.14 -0.18
N MET A 78 1.98 -3.68 0.91
CA MET A 78 1.48 -2.56 1.70
C MET A 78 2.00 -1.24 1.12
N GLY A 79 1.08 -0.32 0.84
CA GLY A 79 1.44 1.05 0.48
C GLY A 79 1.98 1.82 1.69
N PRO A 80 2.76 2.90 1.50
CA PRO A 80 3.46 3.55 2.61
C PRO A 80 2.58 4.27 3.66
N ASN A 81 1.25 4.26 3.52
CA ASN A 81 0.26 4.81 4.46
C ASN A 81 -0.72 3.74 4.95
N TYR A 82 -0.36 2.47 4.78
CA TYR A 82 -1.21 1.39 5.21
C TYR A 82 -1.39 1.47 6.72
N VAL A 83 -2.61 1.79 7.16
CA VAL A 83 -2.99 1.69 8.56
C VAL A 83 -4.17 0.74 8.62
N PRO A 84 -4.14 -0.26 9.52
CA PRO A 84 -5.25 -1.18 9.66
C PRO A 84 -6.57 -0.42 9.86
N GLY A 85 -7.51 -0.58 8.93
CA GLY A 85 -8.86 -0.02 9.03
C GLY A 85 -9.07 1.42 8.55
N ASN A 86 -8.08 2.09 7.94
CA ASN A 86 -8.26 3.47 7.48
C ASN A 86 -7.65 3.72 6.08
N VAL A 87 -8.36 4.44 5.22
CA VAL A 87 -7.83 4.90 3.93
C VAL A 87 -7.07 6.20 4.15
N MET A 88 -5.74 6.21 4.00
CA MET A 88 -4.94 7.40 4.34
C MET A 88 -4.03 7.94 3.22
N LYS A 89 -3.89 9.28 3.27
CA LYS A 89 -3.20 10.20 2.37
C LYS A 89 -1.80 10.53 2.90
N PHE A 90 -0.83 10.67 1.99
CA PHE A 90 0.56 10.98 2.32
C PHE A 90 0.70 12.48 2.56
N THR A 91 1.37 12.85 3.66
CA THR A 91 1.80 14.23 3.91
C THR A 91 3.31 14.22 4.14
N VAL A 92 4.06 14.31 3.05
CA VAL A 92 5.39 14.90 3.05
C VAL A 92 5.38 15.89 1.89
N SER A 93 5.74 17.13 2.17
CA SER A 93 5.63 18.23 1.23
C SER A 93 6.93 18.35 0.43
N PRO A 94 6.93 18.05 -0.87
CA PRO A 94 8.07 18.32 -1.74
C PRO A 94 8.36 19.83 -1.79
N VAL A 95 9.65 20.17 -1.72
CA VAL A 95 10.15 21.54 -1.55
C VAL A 95 10.26 22.28 -2.88
N VAL A 96 10.68 21.58 -3.94
CA VAL A 96 10.84 22.16 -5.28
C VAL A 96 9.67 21.74 -6.15
N ARG A 97 9.04 22.68 -6.82
CA ARG A 97 7.89 22.45 -7.72
C ARG A 97 8.15 23.11 -9.06
N VAL A 98 7.95 22.36 -10.14
CA VAL A 98 8.08 22.87 -11.51
C VAL A 98 6.93 22.36 -12.36
N ALA A 99 6.32 23.27 -13.11
CA ALA A 99 5.31 22.94 -14.11
C ALA A 99 5.98 22.39 -15.37
N VAL A 100 5.43 21.28 -15.88
CA VAL A 100 5.97 20.56 -17.02
C VAL A 100 4.89 20.41 -18.09
N GLU A 101 5.23 20.86 -19.30
CA GLU A 101 4.34 20.77 -20.46
C GLU A 101 5.04 20.11 -21.65
N PRO A 102 4.32 19.28 -22.43
CA PRO A 102 4.87 18.71 -23.65
C PRO A 102 4.91 19.78 -24.76
N LYS A 103 5.99 19.84 -25.56
CA LYS A 103 6.04 20.75 -26.72
C LYS A 103 4.90 20.54 -27.73
N ASN A 104 4.48 19.28 -27.89
CA ASN A 104 3.36 18.93 -28.75
C ASN A 104 2.16 18.49 -27.90
N PRO A 105 0.96 19.05 -28.12
CA PRO A 105 -0.23 18.68 -27.35
C PRO A 105 -0.65 17.22 -27.60
N ALA A 106 -0.26 16.62 -28.73
CA ALA A 106 -0.56 15.23 -29.05
C ALA A 106 0.16 14.22 -28.13
N ASP A 107 1.25 14.63 -27.48
CA ASP A 107 2.10 13.76 -26.66
C ASP A 107 1.77 13.84 -25.15
N LEU A 108 0.75 14.63 -24.77
CA LEU A 108 0.21 14.67 -23.41
C LEU A 108 -0.07 13.29 -22.78
N PRO A 109 -0.71 12.31 -23.47
CA PRO A 109 -0.93 10.99 -22.88
C PRO A 109 0.39 10.25 -22.55
N LYS A 110 1.46 10.48 -23.32
CA LYS A 110 2.78 9.89 -23.05
C LYS A 110 3.41 10.54 -21.82
N LEU A 111 3.27 11.86 -21.68
CA LEU A 111 3.72 12.60 -20.50
C LEU A 111 3.05 12.06 -19.22
N VAL A 112 1.73 11.86 -19.23
CA VAL A 112 1.00 11.32 -18.07
C VAL A 112 1.47 9.91 -17.71
N ILE A 113 1.78 9.07 -18.69
CA ILE A 113 2.33 7.73 -18.46
C ILE A 113 3.74 7.82 -17.85
N GLY A 114 4.59 8.70 -18.38
CA GLY A 114 5.94 8.96 -17.89
C GLY A 114 5.96 9.49 -16.46
N LEU A 115 5.12 10.47 -16.15
CA LEU A 115 4.95 11.01 -14.81
C LEU A 115 4.50 9.94 -13.80
N LYS A 116 3.51 9.10 -14.18
CA LYS A 116 3.08 7.97 -13.34
C LYS A 116 4.17 6.92 -13.15
N ARG A 117 5.08 6.77 -14.13
CA ARG A 117 6.24 5.86 -14.05
C ARG A 117 7.31 6.43 -13.13
N LEU A 118 7.59 7.72 -13.26
CA LEU A 118 8.56 8.43 -12.44
C LEU A 118 8.16 8.44 -10.96
N ALA A 119 6.89 8.70 -10.67
CA ALA A 119 6.34 8.64 -9.31
C ALA A 119 6.39 7.22 -8.69
N LYS A 120 6.52 6.17 -9.51
CA LYS A 120 6.70 4.78 -9.03
C LYS A 120 8.17 4.44 -8.80
N SER A 121 9.08 4.95 -9.64
CA SER A 121 10.51 4.73 -9.48
C SER A 121 11.10 5.52 -8.32
N ASP A 122 10.57 6.72 -8.08
CA ASP A 122 11.04 7.61 -7.03
C ASP A 122 9.91 7.93 -6.01
N PRO A 123 10.00 7.41 -4.77
CA PRO A 123 8.95 7.61 -3.77
C PRO A 123 8.85 9.07 -3.26
N MET A 124 9.87 9.89 -3.47
CA MET A 124 9.90 11.28 -3.02
C MET A 124 9.35 12.26 -4.08
N MET A 125 9.12 11.77 -5.29
CA MET A 125 8.57 12.53 -6.39
C MET A 125 7.03 12.49 -6.36
N GLN A 126 6.40 13.67 -6.40
CA GLN A 126 4.95 13.80 -6.47
C GLN A 126 4.54 14.49 -7.77
N CYS A 127 3.49 13.97 -8.40
CA CYS A 127 2.84 14.61 -9.53
C CYS A 127 1.53 15.23 -9.06
N ILE A 128 1.41 16.54 -9.16
CA ILE A 128 0.18 17.28 -8.83
C ILE A 128 -0.42 17.79 -10.14
N ILE A 129 -1.73 17.65 -10.28
CA ILE A 129 -2.48 18.25 -11.39
C ILE A 129 -3.26 19.40 -10.79
N GLU A 130 -2.97 20.62 -11.23
CA GLU A 130 -3.72 21.80 -10.80
C GLU A 130 -5.02 21.96 -11.62
N GLU A 131 -5.96 22.75 -11.10
CA GLU A 131 -7.23 23.04 -11.77
C GLU A 131 -7.04 23.78 -13.10
N SER A 132 -5.87 24.42 -13.30
CA SER A 132 -5.43 25.03 -14.56
C SER A 132 -5.16 24.01 -15.66
N GLY A 133 -5.00 22.73 -15.32
CA GLY A 133 -4.58 21.68 -16.25
C GLY A 133 -3.06 21.51 -16.35
N GLU A 134 -2.28 22.25 -15.55
CA GLU A 134 -0.83 22.14 -15.50
C GLU A 134 -0.39 20.90 -14.70
N HIS A 135 0.66 20.24 -15.17
CA HIS A 135 1.29 19.11 -14.49
C HIS A 135 2.51 19.60 -13.71
N ILE A 136 2.42 19.55 -12.38
CA ILE A 136 3.51 19.97 -11.49
C ILE A 136 4.26 18.74 -11.00
N ILE A 137 5.57 18.73 -11.27
CA ILE A 137 6.52 17.81 -10.65
C ILE A 137 7.02 18.45 -9.37
N ALA A 138 6.90 17.73 -8.27
CA ALA A 138 7.38 18.19 -6.98
C ALA A 138 8.40 17.20 -6.40
N CYS A 139 9.59 17.72 -6.08
CA CYS A 139 10.77 16.95 -5.66
C CYS A 139 11.43 17.54 -4.41
N ALA A 140 12.35 16.79 -3.80
CA ALA A 140 13.01 17.20 -2.56
C ALA A 140 14.08 18.31 -2.77
N GLY A 141 14.65 18.43 -3.97
CA GLY A 141 15.70 19.41 -4.26
C GLY A 141 15.97 19.58 -5.76
N GLU A 142 16.80 20.55 -6.12
CA GLU A 142 17.10 20.91 -7.52
C GLU A 142 17.79 19.78 -8.29
N LEU A 143 18.80 19.15 -7.70
CA LEU A 143 19.47 17.99 -8.33
C LEU A 143 18.49 16.82 -8.55
N HIS A 144 17.57 16.61 -7.62
CA HIS A 144 16.56 15.57 -7.73
C HIS A 144 15.60 15.85 -8.89
N LEU A 145 15.20 17.12 -9.04
CA LEU A 145 14.40 17.57 -10.18
C LEU A 145 15.15 17.39 -11.51
N GLU A 146 16.44 17.72 -11.58
CA GLU A 146 17.24 17.53 -12.80
C GLU A 146 17.33 16.06 -13.23
N ILE A 147 17.51 15.14 -12.28
CA ILE A 147 17.51 13.70 -12.55
C ILE A 147 16.13 13.26 -13.02
N CYS A 148 15.06 13.71 -12.35
CA CYS A 148 13.68 13.42 -12.72
C CYS A 148 13.35 13.86 -14.15
N ILE A 149 13.81 15.05 -14.55
CA ILE A 149 13.60 15.57 -15.91
C ILE A 149 14.39 14.75 -16.92
N LYS A 150 15.66 14.42 -16.64
CA LYS A 150 16.47 13.56 -17.52
C LYS A 150 15.86 12.17 -17.71
N ASP A 151 15.42 11.54 -16.62
CA ASP A 151 14.77 10.22 -16.67
C ASP A 151 13.48 10.28 -17.51
N LEU A 152 12.71 11.36 -17.38
CA LEU A 152 11.48 11.58 -18.15
C LEU A 152 11.77 11.83 -19.65
N GLU A 153 12.85 12.56 -19.96
CA GLU A 153 13.32 12.77 -21.34
C GLU A 153 13.83 11.48 -21.99
N GLU A 154 14.59 10.66 -21.24
CA GLU A 154 15.15 9.40 -21.72
C GLU A 154 14.08 8.32 -21.95
N ASP A 155 13.09 8.19 -21.06
CA ASP A 155 12.08 7.14 -21.14
C ASP A 155 10.97 7.42 -22.18
N HIS A 156 10.67 8.70 -22.47
CA HIS A 156 9.48 9.06 -23.25
C HIS A 156 9.67 10.11 -24.35
N ALA A 157 10.90 10.60 -24.57
CA ALA A 157 11.33 11.43 -25.70
C ALA A 157 10.24 12.38 -26.24
N CYS A 158 9.84 13.34 -25.43
CA CYS A 158 9.10 14.51 -25.89
C CYS A 158 9.68 15.71 -25.16
N TYR A 159 10.43 16.50 -25.91
CA TYR A 159 11.03 17.76 -25.48
C TYR A 159 10.03 18.54 -24.61
N LEU A 160 10.35 18.65 -23.32
CA LEU A 160 9.54 19.41 -22.38
C LEU A 160 9.83 20.90 -22.60
N ASN A 161 8.81 21.74 -22.47
CA ASN A 161 9.05 23.15 -22.19
C ASN A 161 9.16 23.28 -20.67
N GLU A 162 10.34 23.67 -20.19
CA GLU A 162 10.48 24.09 -18.79
C GLU A 162 9.88 25.47 -18.62
N ILE A 163 8.83 25.59 -17.81
CA ILE A 163 8.42 26.89 -17.26
C ILE A 163 9.19 27.04 -15.95
N LYS A 164 10.29 27.81 -15.99
CA LYS A 164 11.09 28.09 -14.79
C LYS A 164 10.39 29.11 -13.93
N ASP A 165 9.90 28.69 -12.75
CA ASP A 165 9.65 29.59 -11.62
C ASP A 165 10.08 28.93 -10.29
N SER A 166 11.33 28.46 -10.24
CA SER A 166 11.89 27.75 -9.08
C SER A 166 12.23 28.61 -7.86
N ILE A 167 12.04 29.95 -7.90
CA ILE A 167 12.59 30.84 -6.86
C ILE A 167 11.51 31.33 -5.87
N ILE A 168 10.24 31.41 -6.25
CA ILE A 168 9.21 32.08 -5.42
C ILE A 168 8.60 31.11 -4.39
N ALA A 169 8.43 29.83 -4.74
CA ALA A 169 7.80 28.84 -3.86
C ALA A 169 8.67 28.48 -2.64
N GLY A 170 9.98 28.36 -2.81
CA GLY A 170 10.90 28.00 -1.71
C GLY A 170 10.94 29.06 -0.59
N PHE A 171 10.85 30.34 -0.94
CA PHE A 171 10.85 31.44 0.03
C PHE A 171 9.52 31.56 0.80
N GLN A 172 8.41 31.22 0.15
CA GLN A 172 7.08 31.24 0.74
C GLN A 172 6.83 30.03 1.65
N TRP A 173 7.47 28.90 1.34
CA TRP A 173 7.40 27.67 2.13
C TRP A 173 8.32 27.72 3.37
N ALA A 174 9.55 28.23 3.22
CA ALA A 174 10.49 28.43 4.34
C ALA A 174 10.00 29.43 5.40
N THR A 175 9.05 30.30 5.05
CA THR A 175 8.41 31.23 6.00
C THR A 175 7.16 30.65 6.69
N GLN A 176 6.60 29.54 6.18
CA GLN A 176 5.42 28.88 6.76
C GLN A 176 5.75 27.67 7.64
N GLU A 177 6.75 26.86 7.30
CA GLU A 177 7.15 25.69 8.09
C GLU A 177 8.66 25.75 8.40
N GLY A 178 9.00 25.85 9.70
CA GLY A 178 10.38 26.02 10.18
C GLY A 178 11.29 24.81 9.89
N VAL A 179 12.59 25.00 10.12
CA VAL A 179 13.67 24.06 9.83
C VAL A 179 13.42 22.68 10.48
N LEU A 180 13.13 21.67 9.66
CA LEU A 180 12.98 20.27 10.04
C LEU A 180 14.36 19.68 10.41
N ALA A 181 14.76 19.86 11.66
CA ALA A 181 15.81 19.06 12.29
C ALA A 181 15.12 17.92 13.06
N GLU A 182 15.51 16.68 12.77
CA GLU A 182 15.03 15.40 13.36
C GLU A 182 13.84 14.74 12.63
N GLU A 183 14.13 13.97 11.58
CA GLU A 183 13.20 12.96 11.07
C GLU A 183 13.71 11.54 11.32
N ASN A 184 12.89 10.75 12.01
CA ASN A 184 13.02 9.29 12.06
C ASN A 184 12.63 8.69 10.70
N MET A 185 13.44 7.73 10.24
CA MET A 185 13.20 6.99 9.00
C MET A 185 11.89 6.19 9.14
N ARG A 186 10.88 6.61 8.38
CA ARG A 186 9.51 6.11 8.48
C ARG A 186 9.39 4.70 7.85
N VAL A 187 8.85 3.78 8.64
CA VAL A 187 7.93 2.72 8.24
C VAL A 187 8.53 1.49 7.54
N ILE A 188 8.90 0.46 8.31
CA ILE A 188 8.61 -0.93 7.95
C ILE A 188 7.36 -1.31 8.73
N GLN A 189 6.20 -1.34 8.07
CA GLN A 189 5.00 -1.92 8.66
C GLN A 189 4.97 -3.42 8.38
N THR A 190 4.58 -4.17 9.40
CA THR A 190 4.58 -5.62 9.41
C THR A 190 3.45 -6.23 8.62
N LEU A 191 3.75 -7.43 8.12
CA LEU A 191 2.76 -8.46 7.90
C LEU A 191 2.40 -9.06 9.26
N ALA A 192 1.41 -8.48 9.92
CA ALA A 192 0.52 -9.31 10.70
C ALA A 192 -0.26 -10.15 9.68
N MET A 193 -0.33 -11.47 9.91
CA MET A 193 -1.27 -12.30 9.17
C MET A 193 -2.63 -11.61 9.18
N PRO A 194 -3.41 -11.62 8.08
CA PRO A 194 -4.82 -11.39 8.23
C PRO A 194 -5.27 -12.46 9.24
N THR A 195 -5.63 -12.03 10.46
CA THR A 195 -6.74 -12.72 11.11
C THR A 195 -7.80 -12.72 10.03
N GLU A 196 -8.18 -13.92 9.57
CA GLU A 196 -9.10 -14.16 8.45
C GLU A 196 -10.00 -12.94 8.31
N GLU A 197 -9.89 -12.20 7.20
CA GLU A 197 -10.88 -11.15 6.91
C GLU A 197 -12.21 -11.90 6.80
N GLN A 198 -12.88 -12.07 7.93
CA GLN A 198 -14.18 -12.70 7.98
C GLN A 198 -15.07 -11.72 7.25
N ASP A 199 -15.58 -12.16 6.10
CA ASP A 199 -16.55 -11.42 5.32
C ASP A 199 -17.60 -10.85 6.29
N PRO A 200 -17.93 -9.55 6.23
CA PRO A 200 -19.01 -8.98 7.04
C PRO A 200 -20.29 -9.83 7.03
N VAL A 201 -20.56 -10.56 5.94
CA VAL A 201 -21.65 -11.52 5.80
C VAL A 201 -21.44 -12.76 6.67
N GLU A 202 -20.25 -13.37 6.71
CA GLU A 202 -19.96 -14.50 7.61
C GLU A 202 -20.06 -14.11 9.08
N LEU A 203 -19.55 -12.93 9.45
CA LEU A 203 -19.70 -12.37 10.79
C LEU A 203 -21.18 -12.20 11.18
N MET A 204 -22.02 -11.72 10.26
CA MET A 204 -23.46 -11.63 10.46
C MET A 204 -24.09 -13.01 10.63
N LEU A 205 -23.72 -13.99 9.80
CA LEU A 205 -24.27 -15.34 9.86
C LEU A 205 -23.84 -16.09 11.12
N LYS A 206 -22.61 -15.92 11.60
CA LYS A 206 -22.14 -16.44 12.90
C LYS A 206 -23.01 -15.95 14.05
N LYS A 207 -23.41 -14.65 14.04
CA LYS A 207 -24.31 -14.08 15.07
C LYS A 207 -25.72 -14.67 15.04
N THR A 208 -26.20 -15.10 13.87
CA THR A 208 -27.51 -15.75 13.75
C THR A 208 -27.52 -17.22 14.16
N GLY A 209 -26.35 -17.88 14.22
CA GLY A 209 -26.25 -19.33 14.43
C GLY A 209 -26.67 -20.19 13.23
N CYS A 210 -27.03 -19.57 12.09
CA CYS A 210 -27.48 -20.28 10.89
C CYS A 210 -26.35 -20.59 9.89
N ILE A 211 -25.08 -20.40 10.28
CA ILE A 211 -23.93 -20.47 9.37
C ILE A 211 -23.71 -21.87 8.77
N GLU A 212 -23.96 -22.94 9.53
CA GLU A 212 -23.83 -24.31 9.00
C GLU A 212 -24.83 -24.61 7.89
N LEU A 213 -26.04 -24.01 7.96
CA LEU A 213 -27.05 -24.14 6.91
C LEU A 213 -26.66 -23.34 5.67
N HIS A 214 -25.95 -22.23 5.84
CA HIS A 214 -25.40 -21.47 4.73
C HIS A 214 -24.35 -22.29 3.95
N TYR A 215 -23.42 -22.94 4.64
CA TYR A 215 -22.42 -23.80 4.00
C TYR A 215 -23.07 -24.96 3.23
N LYS A 216 -24.10 -25.61 3.79
CA LYS A 216 -24.85 -26.66 3.07
C LYS A 216 -25.51 -26.18 1.78
N VAL A 217 -25.96 -24.92 1.74
CA VAL A 217 -26.51 -24.31 0.51
C VAL A 217 -25.38 -24.05 -0.49
N GLN A 218 -24.25 -23.53 -0.04
CA GLN A 218 -23.08 -23.28 -0.90
C GLN A 218 -22.52 -24.57 -1.49
N GLU A 219 -22.37 -25.63 -0.69
CA GLU A 219 -21.94 -26.96 -1.14
C GLU A 219 -22.88 -27.51 -2.21
N CYS A 220 -24.19 -27.46 -1.97
CA CYS A 220 -25.17 -27.94 -2.94
C CYS A 220 -25.12 -27.16 -4.27
N ILE A 221 -24.97 -25.84 -4.23
CA ILE A 221 -24.85 -25.00 -5.45
C ILE A 221 -23.54 -25.30 -6.18
N ALA A 222 -22.45 -25.54 -5.45
CA ALA A 222 -21.16 -25.89 -6.02
C ALA A 222 -21.17 -27.26 -6.71
N GLU A 223 -21.85 -28.25 -6.13
CA GLU A 223 -21.96 -29.60 -6.70
C GLU A 223 -22.91 -29.66 -7.91
N THR A 224 -24.04 -28.97 -7.84
CA THR A 224 -25.10 -29.09 -8.86
C THR A 224 -24.97 -28.05 -9.98
N GLY A 225 -24.29 -26.92 -9.74
CA GLY A 225 -24.21 -25.79 -10.66
C GLY A 225 -25.54 -25.08 -10.93
N ASP A 226 -26.63 -25.52 -10.30
CA ASP A 226 -27.99 -25.08 -10.62
C ASP A 226 -28.85 -24.98 -9.34
N TRP A 227 -29.05 -23.74 -8.86
CA TRP A 227 -29.64 -23.45 -7.54
C TRP A 227 -31.07 -24.00 -7.34
N ARG A 228 -31.78 -24.32 -8.43
CA ARG A 228 -33.15 -24.84 -8.39
C ARG A 228 -33.24 -26.24 -7.77
N MET A 229 -32.18 -27.03 -7.86
CA MET A 229 -32.11 -28.36 -7.24
C MET A 229 -31.85 -28.27 -5.73
N CYS A 230 -31.36 -27.13 -5.24
CA CYS A 230 -31.01 -26.90 -3.84
C CYS A 230 -32.13 -26.20 -3.03
N GLN A 231 -33.37 -26.19 -3.54
CA GLN A 231 -34.50 -25.48 -2.90
C GLN A 231 -34.76 -25.94 -1.47
N ASP A 232 -34.56 -27.21 -1.16
CA ASP A 232 -34.83 -27.73 0.18
C ASP A 232 -33.83 -27.18 1.21
N LYS A 233 -32.54 -27.09 0.83
CA LYS A 233 -31.51 -26.45 1.67
C LYS A 233 -31.72 -24.95 1.83
N VAL A 234 -32.19 -24.27 0.79
CA VAL A 234 -32.54 -22.85 0.86
C VAL A 234 -33.75 -22.61 1.78
N LYS A 235 -34.76 -23.50 1.77
CA LYS A 235 -35.91 -23.42 2.68
C LYS A 235 -35.49 -23.60 4.14
N GLU A 236 -34.60 -24.56 4.43
CA GLU A 236 -34.05 -24.78 5.77
C GLU A 236 -33.31 -23.54 6.29
N PHE A 237 -32.42 -22.97 5.46
CA PHE A 237 -31.70 -21.74 5.79
C PHE A 237 -32.65 -20.56 6.03
N LYS A 238 -33.65 -20.37 5.15
CA LYS A 238 -34.66 -19.31 5.28
C LYS A 238 -35.47 -19.45 6.57
N ALA A 239 -35.86 -20.68 6.95
CA ALA A 239 -36.58 -20.92 8.19
C ALA A 239 -35.74 -20.56 9.43
N CYS A 240 -34.43 -20.82 9.40
CA CYS A 240 -33.50 -20.42 10.46
C CYS A 240 -33.40 -18.90 10.59
N MET A 241 -33.18 -18.21 9.46
CA MET A 241 -33.10 -16.74 9.44
C MET A 241 -34.40 -16.07 9.87
N GLN A 242 -35.56 -16.62 9.50
CA GLN A 242 -36.86 -16.09 9.92
C GLN A 242 -37.04 -16.14 11.44
N LYS A 243 -36.62 -17.24 12.11
CA LYS A 243 -36.65 -17.34 13.56
C LYS A 243 -35.82 -16.23 14.23
N TYR A 244 -34.61 -15.98 13.72
CA TYR A 244 -33.76 -14.91 14.22
C TYR A 244 -34.42 -13.53 14.08
N VAL A 245 -35.02 -13.23 12.92
CA VAL A 245 -35.74 -11.96 12.68
C VAL A 245 -36.95 -11.82 13.61
N ASP A 246 -37.70 -12.90 13.84
CA ASP A 246 -38.84 -12.92 14.74
C ASP A 246 -38.43 -12.73 16.21
N GLU A 247 -37.27 -13.26 16.62
CA GLU A 247 -36.71 -13.04 17.95
C GLU A 247 -36.20 -11.61 18.16
N GLN A 248 -35.57 -11.02 17.14
CA GLN A 248 -35.12 -9.62 17.20
C GLN A 248 -36.31 -8.67 17.26
N SER A 249 -37.35 -8.89 16.44
CA SER A 249 -38.55 -8.04 16.47
C SER A 249 -39.26 -8.06 17.83
N LYS A 250 -39.31 -9.21 18.52
CA LYS A 250 -39.83 -9.33 19.89
C LYS A 250 -38.96 -8.63 20.94
N LYS A 251 -37.63 -8.62 20.76
CA LYS A 251 -36.73 -7.88 21.65
C LYS A 251 -36.97 -6.37 21.54
N TYR A 252 -37.12 -5.83 20.33
CA TYR A 252 -37.35 -4.40 20.12
C TYR A 252 -38.79 -3.94 20.40
N SER A 253 -39.78 -4.84 20.40
CA SER A 253 -41.16 -4.51 20.79
C SER A 253 -41.36 -4.37 22.30
N ASN A 254 -40.49 -4.97 23.13
CA ASN A 254 -40.55 -4.93 24.60
C ASN A 254 -39.71 -3.79 25.23
N VAL A 255 -39.15 -2.88 24.43
CA VAL A 255 -38.32 -1.75 24.87
C VAL A 255 -39.13 -0.42 24.83
N LYS A 256 -40.46 -0.48 24.92
CA LYS A 256 -41.34 0.68 25.11
C LYS A 256 -41.98 0.66 26.48
#